data_AF-A0A7J9QRU8-F1
#
_entry.id   AF-A0A7J9QRU8-F1
#
_cell.length_a   1.000
_cell.length_b   1.000
_cell.length_c   1.000
_cell.angle_alpha   90.00
_cell.angle_beta   90.00
_cell.angle_gamma   90.00
#
_symmetry.space_group_name_H-M   'P 1'
#
loop_
_entity.id
_entity.type
_entity.pdbx_description
1 polymer ?
#
loop_
_entity_poly.entity_id
_entity_poly.type
_entity_poly.pdbx_seq_one_letter_code
_entity_poly.pdbx_strand_id
1 'polypeptide(L)' 'MKISKIILYDEPTVPEIQLKKLAEFLQKTFPVEVELRKNILLYSTKDTP' A
#
# COMPACT_ATOMS: atom_id res chain seq x y z
N MET A 1 -7.29 -18.70 -5.30
CA MET A 1 -7.23 -17.78 -4.13
C MET A 1 -8.29 -16.69 -4.36
N LYS A 2 -9.21 -16.41 -3.42
CA LYS A 2 -10.23 -15.36 -3.58
C LYS A 2 -9.70 -14.02 -3.04
N ILE A 3 -8.69 -13.46 -3.70
CA ILE A 3 -8.20 -12.11 -3.41
C ILE A 3 -8.77 -11.22 -4.51
N SER A 4 -9.47 -10.15 -4.12
CA SER A 4 -10.04 -9.18 -5.07
C SER A 4 -9.11 -7.99 -5.31
N LYS A 5 -8.31 -7.61 -4.32
CA LYS A 5 -7.50 -6.38 -4.36
C LYS A 5 -6.32 -6.43 -3.38
N ILE A 6 -5.22 -5.80 -3.77
CA ILE A 6 -4.04 -5.56 -2.94
C ILE A 6 -3.88 -4.04 -2.78
N ILE A 7 -3.64 -3.59 -1.55
CA ILE A 7 -3.43 -2.18 -1.23
C ILE A 7 -2.05 -2.03 -0.61
N LEU A 8 -1.23 -1.15 -1.17
CA LEU A 8 0.10 -0.80 -0.68
C LEU A 8 0.06 0.60 -0.08
N TYR A 9 0.42 0.72 1.19
CA TYR A 9 0.51 2.01 1.87
C TYR A 9 1.93 2.56 1.82
N ASP A 10 2.05 3.83 1.43
CA ASP A 10 3.30 4.58 1.46
C ASP A 10 3.58 5.06 2.88
N GLU A 11 4.20 4.19 3.68
CA GLU A 11 4.55 4.45 5.07
C GLU A 11 5.96 5.07 5.19
N PRO A 12 6.08 6.30 5.73
CA PRO A 12 7.33 7.05 5.82
C PRO A 12 8.31 6.46 6.85
N THR A 13 7.81 5.61 7.75
CA THR A 13 8.61 4.92 8.78
C THR A 13 9.24 3.63 8.29
N VAL A 14 8.90 3.18 7.07
CA VAL A 14 9.46 1.96 6.47
C VAL A 14 10.64 2.33 5.56
N PRO A 15 11.86 1.79 5.78
CA PRO A 15 13.03 2.12 4.96
C PRO A 15 12.86 1.70 3.49
N GLU A 16 13.12 2.64 2.57
CA GLU A 16 13.40 2.54 1.11
C GLU A 16 12.85 1.34 0.31
N ILE A 17 11.71 0.78 0.67
CA ILE A 17 11.07 -0.21 -0.21
C ILE A 17 10.64 0.53 -1.48
N GLN A 18 11.09 0.05 -2.64
CA GLN A 18 10.67 0.61 -3.92
C GLN A 18 9.20 0.22 -4.18
N LEU A 19 8.26 0.93 -3.54
CA LEU A 19 6.82 0.67 -3.62
C LEU A 19 6.31 0.54 -5.05
N LYS A 20 6.86 1.32 -5.97
CA LYS A 20 6.58 1.20 -7.41
C LYS A 20 6.96 -0.18 -7.96
N LYS A 21 8.19 -0.62 -7.71
CA LYS A 21 8.69 -1.92 -8.18
C LYS A 21 7.92 -3.08 -7.56
N LEU A 22 7.53 -2.94 -6.29
CA LEU A 22 6.68 -3.92 -5.61
C LEU A 22 5.27 -3.95 -6.20
N ALA A 23 4.66 -2.80 -6.48
CA ALA A 23 3.35 -2.71 -7.13
C ALA A 23 3.36 -3.37 -8.51
N GLU A 24 4.38 -3.08 -9.32
CA GLU A 24 4.58 -3.70 -10.64
C GLU A 24 4.78 -5.23 -10.55
N PHE A 25 5.56 -5.69 -9.56
CA PHE A 25 5.73 -7.11 -9.31
C PHE A 25 4.38 -7.77 -8.99
N LEU A 26 3.63 -7.19 -8.06
CA LEU A 26 2.34 -7.73 -7.62
C LEU A 26 1.29 -7.74 -8.74
N GLN A 27 1.23 -6.72 -9.59
CA GLN A 27 0.35 -6.69 -10.76
C GLN A 27 0.70 -7.75 -11.81
N LYS A 28 1.99 -8.08 -11.95
CA LYS A 28 2.45 -9.12 -12.88
C LYS A 28 2.25 -10.53 -12.31
N THR A 29 2.39 -10.70 -11.01
CA THR A 29 2.29 -12.00 -10.33
C THR A 29 0.84 -12.41 -10.08
N PHE A 30 -0.03 -11.45 -9.75
CA PHE A 30 -1.41 -11.71 -9.38
C PHE A 30 -2.38 -11.01 -10.34
N PRO A 31 -3.42 -11.69 -10.85
CA PRO A 31 -4.45 -11.08 -11.68
C PRO A 31 -5.47 -10.31 -10.81
N VAL A 32 -4.98 -9.41 -9.95
CA VAL A 32 -5.78 -8.64 -9.00
C VAL A 32 -5.39 -7.18 -9.05
N GLU A 33 -6.32 -6.29 -8.71
CA GLU A 33 -6.05 -4.87 -8.69
C GLU A 33 -5.05 -4.52 -7.58
N VAL A 34 -4.02 -3.71 -7.91
CA VAL A 34 -3.04 -3.22 -6.95
C VAL A 34 -3.13 -1.70 -6.88
N GLU A 35 -3.43 -1.17 -5.69
CA GLU A 35 -3.58 0.27 -5.45
C GLU A 35 -2.49 0.78 -4.49
N LEU A 36 -1.83 1.88 -4.84
CA LEU A 36 -0.92 2.62 -3.97
C LEU A 36 -1.70 3.73 -3.24
N ARG A 37 -1.72 3.68 -1.92
CA ARG A 37 -2.37 4.67 -1.06
C ARG A 37 -1.34 5.39 -0.18
N LYS A 38 -1.66 6.62 0.18
CA LYS A 38 -0.89 7.39 1.18
C LYS A 38 -1.03 6.74 2.56
N ASN A 39 -0.03 6.97 3.42
CA ASN A 39 0.01 6.49 4.80
C ASN A 39 -1.37 6.52 5.50
N ILE A 40 -1.79 5.36 6.02
CA ILE A 40 -3.04 5.19 6.76
C ILE A 40 -3.06 5.95 8.10
N LEU A 41 -1.90 6.19 8.70
CA LEU A 41 -1.72 6.89 9.98
C LEU A 41 -1.91 8.41 9.87
N LEU A 42 -1.98 8.99 8.66
CA LEU A 42 -2.30 10.41 8.48
C LEU A 42 -3.68 10.80 9.02
N TYR A 43 -4.57 9.84 9.21
CA TYR A 43 -5.91 10.04 9.78
C TYR A 43 -5.98 9.71 11.28
N SER A 44 -4.94 9.11 11.86
CA SER A 44 -4.95 8.65 13.25
C SER A 44 -4.64 9.76 14.27
N THR A 45 -4.14 10.92 13.83
CA THR A 45 -3.72 12.01 14.72
C THR A 45 -4.73 13.17 14.81
N LYS A 46 -5.92 13.05 14.19
CA LYS A 46 -6.95 14.10 14.25
C LYS A 46 -7.91 13.99 15.44
N ASP A 47 -7.81 12.93 16.24
CA ASP A 47 -8.62 12.76 17.44
C ASP A 47 -7.71 12.63 18.67
N THR A 48 -7.18 13.76 19.13
CA THR A 48 -6.73 13.89 20.51
C THR A 48 -7.25 15.24 21.03
N PRO A 49 -8.32 15.26 21.85
CA PRO A 49 -8.81 16.48 22.50
C PRO A 49 -7.82 17.01 23.55
#